data_AF-A0A520K4Y1-F1
#
_entry.id   AF-A0A520K4Y1-F1
#
_cell.length_a   1.000
_cell.length_b   1.000
_cell.length_c   1.000
_cell.angle_alpha   90.00
_cell.angle_beta   90.00
_cell.angle_gamma   90.00
#
_symmetry.space_group_name_H-M   'P 1'
#
loop_
_entity.id
_entity.type
_entity.pdbx_description
1 polymer ?
#
loop_
_entity_poly.entity_id
_entity_poly.type
_entity_poly.pdbx_seq_one_letter_code
_entity_poly.pdbx_strand_id
1 'polypeptide(L)'
;MPYTPFHEKFLEIAEKETRAITAINDPELPRGTYSLLESYCDEVGCDCRRVFFHVYSEGRNEIVAVIAYGWEDSRFYADWFGRDNPEVIEELKGPILNSASSQSELAPVLLNMVKGFVLKDISYVERIKRHYRMFKDLIEKENRDKHNYSPTQPDDINKSH
;
A
#
# COMPACT_ATOMS: atom_id res chain seq x y z
N MET A 1 0.76 -7.05 10.88
CA MET A 1 1.28 -6.58 9.59
C MET A 1 0.96 -5.09 9.46
N PRO A 2 1.89 -4.22 9.87
CA PRO A 2 1.71 -2.79 9.69
C PRO A 2 1.85 -2.44 8.21
N TYR A 3 1.18 -1.35 7.82
CA TYR A 3 1.27 -0.79 6.49
C TYR A 3 1.63 0.68 6.64
N THR A 4 2.62 1.11 5.89
CA THR A 4 3.10 2.49 5.90
C THR A 4 2.83 3.12 4.53
N PRO A 5 2.33 4.37 4.47
CA PRO A 5 2.10 5.06 3.21
C PRO A 5 3.39 5.22 2.40
N PHE A 6 3.30 4.97 1.10
CA PHE A 6 4.44 5.03 0.18
C PHE A 6 5.07 6.43 0.14
N HIS A 7 4.25 7.49 0.21
CA HIS A 7 4.70 8.88 0.16
C HIS A 7 5.53 9.30 1.39
N GLU A 8 5.42 8.60 2.53
CA GLU A 8 6.29 8.86 3.70
C GLU A 8 7.75 8.47 3.42
N LYS A 9 7.99 7.54 2.49
CA LYS A 9 9.33 7.05 2.12
C LYS A 9 9.81 7.60 0.77
N PHE A 10 8.90 7.84 -0.16
CA PHE A 10 9.19 8.24 -1.55
C PHE A 10 8.30 9.40 -2.02
N LEU A 11 8.36 10.53 -1.32
CA LEU A 11 7.51 11.70 -1.57
C LEU A 11 7.53 12.16 -3.05
N GLU A 12 8.71 12.43 -3.60
CA GLU A 12 8.84 12.96 -4.97
C GLU A 12 8.27 12.03 -6.05
N ILE A 13 8.29 10.72 -5.79
CA ILE A 13 7.74 9.72 -6.72
C ILE A 13 6.23 9.66 -6.54
N ALA A 14 5.75 9.62 -5.29
CA ALA A 14 4.32 9.64 -5.01
C ALA A 14 3.64 10.86 -5.63
N GLU A 15 4.21 12.06 -5.49
CA GLU A 15 3.67 13.30 -6.08
C GLU A 15 3.52 13.24 -7.60
N LYS A 16 4.42 12.54 -8.30
CA LYS A 16 4.40 12.43 -9.77
C LYS A 16 3.55 11.28 -10.28
N GLU A 17 3.43 10.22 -9.49
CA GLU A 17 3.00 8.92 -10.00
C GLU A 17 1.70 8.38 -9.38
N THR A 18 1.22 9.01 -8.30
CA THR A 18 -0.09 8.70 -7.72
C THR A 18 -1.18 8.85 -8.77
N ARG A 19 -1.94 7.77 -8.98
CA ARG A 19 -3.09 7.78 -9.88
C ARG A 19 -4.28 8.38 -9.17
N ALA A 20 -5.09 9.13 -9.90
CA ALA A 20 -6.39 9.59 -9.44
C ALA A 20 -7.51 9.17 -10.40
N ILE A 21 -8.71 9.02 -9.85
CA ILE A 21 -9.96 8.91 -10.59
C ILE A 21 -10.57 10.30 -10.63
N THR A 22 -10.95 10.79 -11.81
CA THR A 22 -11.60 12.09 -11.98
C THR A 22 -13.04 11.90 -12.43
N ALA A 23 -13.98 12.19 -11.54
CA ALA A 23 -15.40 12.16 -11.81
C ALA A 23 -15.87 13.54 -12.29
N ILE A 24 -16.39 13.62 -13.52
CA ILE A 24 -16.86 14.89 -14.11
C ILE A 24 -18.40 14.92 -14.18
N ASN A 25 -18.98 13.92 -14.83
CA ASN A 25 -20.42 13.73 -15.02
C ASN A 25 -20.81 12.28 -14.71
N ASP A 26 -20.31 11.77 -13.58
CA ASP A 26 -20.63 10.42 -13.12
C ASP A 26 -21.95 10.44 -12.33
N PRO A 27 -22.92 9.53 -12.62
CA PRO A 27 -24.20 9.51 -11.94
C PRO A 27 -24.13 8.97 -10.50
N GLU A 28 -23.09 8.19 -10.15
CA GLU A 28 -22.96 7.50 -8.86
C GLU A 28 -21.82 8.07 -8.00
N LEU A 29 -20.86 8.76 -8.61
CA LEU A 29 -19.73 9.37 -7.94
C LEU A 29 -19.79 10.91 -8.05
N PRO A 30 -19.82 11.66 -6.93
CA PRO A 30 -19.80 13.11 -6.96
C PRO A 30 -18.64 13.66 -7.79
N ARG A 31 -18.85 14.81 -8.43
CA ARG A 31 -17.79 15.48 -9.18
C ARG A 31 -16.59 15.74 -8.28
N GLY A 32 -15.41 15.36 -8.74
CA GLY A 32 -14.16 15.59 -8.03
C GLY A 32 -13.03 14.65 -8.43
N THR A 33 -11.91 14.80 -7.74
CA THR A 33 -10.72 13.95 -7.87
C THR A 33 -10.59 13.04 -6.67
N TYR A 34 -10.31 11.77 -6.93
CA TYR A 34 -10.16 10.71 -5.94
C TYR A 34 -8.79 10.05 -6.11
N SER A 35 -7.83 10.44 -5.29
CA SER A 35 -6.43 10.02 -5.39
C SER A 35 -6.20 8.69 -4.68
N LEU A 36 -5.52 7.76 -5.36
CA LEU A 36 -5.22 6.41 -4.87
C LEU A 36 -3.89 6.42 -4.13
N LEU A 37 -3.90 6.82 -2.85
CA LEU A 37 -2.70 6.84 -2.03
C LEU A 37 -2.30 5.41 -1.66
N GLU A 38 -1.10 5.01 -2.06
CA GLU A 38 -0.59 3.65 -1.87
C GLU A 38 0.01 3.49 -0.46
N SER A 39 -0.29 2.36 0.18
CA SER A 39 0.39 1.89 1.40
C SER A 39 0.86 0.44 1.22
N TYR A 40 2.04 0.14 1.76
CA TYR A 40 2.70 -1.16 1.63
C TYR A 40 3.13 -1.73 2.99
N CYS A 41 3.23 -3.05 3.07
CA CYS A 41 3.67 -3.77 4.26
C CYS A 41 5.14 -3.43 4.61
N ASP A 42 5.35 -2.90 5.81
CA ASP A 42 6.67 -2.52 6.35
C ASP A 42 7.31 -3.59 7.25
N GLU A 43 6.69 -4.78 7.33
CA GLU A 43 7.25 -5.91 8.05
C GLU A 43 8.47 -6.47 7.31
N VAL A 44 9.60 -6.55 8.01
CA VAL A 44 10.87 -7.11 7.49
C VAL A 44 10.68 -8.57 7.10
N GLY A 45 11.22 -8.98 5.95
CA GLY A 45 11.12 -10.33 5.41
C GLY A 45 9.76 -10.69 4.81
N CYS A 46 8.73 -9.86 4.98
CA CYS A 46 7.40 -10.12 4.44
C CYS A 46 7.30 -9.72 2.96
N ASP A 47 7.06 -10.69 2.07
CA ASP A 47 6.79 -10.47 0.64
C ASP A 47 5.30 -10.65 0.31
N CYS A 48 4.41 -9.91 0.96
CA CYS A 48 2.96 -10.10 0.80
C CYS A 48 2.41 -9.76 -0.59
N ARG A 49 3.12 -8.93 -1.37
CA ARG A 49 2.74 -8.52 -2.73
C ARG A 49 1.33 -7.92 -2.85
N ARG A 50 1.03 -7.03 -1.90
CA ARG A 50 -0.25 -6.32 -1.79
C ARG A 50 -0.03 -4.83 -1.70
N VAL A 51 -1.04 -4.08 -2.13
CA VAL A 51 -1.18 -2.64 -1.94
C VAL A 51 -2.52 -2.33 -1.27
N PHE A 52 -2.52 -1.33 -0.40
CA PHE A 52 -3.74 -0.72 0.09
C PHE A 52 -3.86 0.66 -0.57
N PHE A 53 -4.96 0.89 -1.29
CA PHE A 53 -5.31 2.19 -1.82
C PHE A 53 -6.18 2.91 -0.80
N HIS A 54 -5.63 3.92 -0.14
CA HIS A 54 -6.41 4.88 0.63
C HIS A 54 -6.94 5.94 -0.35
N VAL A 55 -8.20 5.79 -0.73
CA VAL A 55 -8.84 6.66 -1.71
C VAL A 55 -9.17 7.97 -1.04
N TYR A 56 -8.40 9.00 -1.34
CA TYR A 56 -8.56 10.35 -0.82
C TYR A 56 -9.46 11.18 -1.72
N SER A 57 -10.54 11.74 -1.19
CA SER A 57 -11.38 12.70 -1.92
C SER A 57 -10.86 14.11 -1.70
N GLU A 58 -10.40 14.77 -2.75
CA GLU A 58 -9.97 16.18 -2.65
C GLU A 58 -11.13 17.11 -2.26
N GLY A 59 -12.34 16.82 -2.76
CA GLY A 59 -13.52 17.62 -2.45
C GLY A 59 -14.00 17.50 -1.00
N ARG A 60 -13.82 16.34 -0.36
CA ARG A 60 -14.17 16.13 1.06
C ARG A 60 -13.00 16.30 2.02
N ASN A 61 -11.78 16.36 1.49
CA ASN A 61 -10.53 16.44 2.24
C ASN A 61 -10.38 15.28 3.27
N GLU A 62 -10.75 14.06 2.87
CA GLU A 62 -10.71 12.86 3.72
C GLU A 62 -10.51 11.57 2.90
N ILE A 63 -10.13 10.48 3.58
CA ILE A 63 -10.14 9.13 2.99
C ILE A 63 -11.59 8.62 2.97
N VAL A 64 -12.10 8.35 1.78
CA VAL A 64 -13.49 7.92 1.56
C VAL A 64 -13.63 6.42 1.31
N ALA A 65 -12.53 5.73 1.00
CA ALA A 65 -12.49 4.28 0.88
C ALA A 65 -11.08 3.74 1.14
N VAL A 66 -10.97 2.50 1.62
CA VAL A 66 -9.71 1.76 1.66
C VAL A 66 -9.90 0.45 0.92
N ILE A 67 -9.16 0.26 -0.18
CA ILE A 67 -9.25 -0.89 -1.07
C ILE A 67 -7.95 -1.68 -1.00
N ALA A 68 -8.02 -2.94 -0.62
CA ALA A 68 -6.87 -3.84 -0.63
C ALA A 68 -6.82 -4.61 -1.95
N TYR A 69 -5.63 -4.75 -2.54
CA TYR A 69 -5.41 -5.48 -3.78
C TYR A 69 -4.09 -6.25 -3.74
N GLY A 70 -4.15 -7.51 -4.14
CA GLY A 70 -3.01 -8.38 -4.36
C GLY A 70 -2.93 -8.83 -5.82
N TRP A 71 -1.75 -8.76 -6.43
CA TRP A 71 -1.58 -9.01 -7.87
C TRP A 71 -1.16 -10.45 -8.24
N GLU A 72 -0.75 -11.25 -7.26
CA GLU A 72 -0.43 -12.66 -7.50
C GLU A 72 -1.68 -13.55 -7.62
N ASP A 73 -1.47 -14.80 -8.01
CA ASP A 73 -2.53 -15.80 -8.09
C ASP A 73 -2.90 -16.38 -6.70
N SER A 74 -4.00 -17.13 -6.68
CA SER A 74 -4.53 -17.72 -5.45
C SER A 74 -3.58 -18.74 -4.83
N ARG A 75 -2.70 -19.38 -5.63
CA ARG A 75 -1.71 -20.34 -5.13
C ARG A 75 -0.61 -19.63 -4.35
N PHE A 76 -0.11 -18.52 -4.87
CA PHE A 76 0.84 -17.68 -4.15
C PHE A 76 0.30 -17.29 -2.77
N TYR A 77 -0.95 -16.84 -2.69
CA TYR A 77 -1.54 -16.45 -1.41
C TYR A 77 -1.80 -17.62 -0.47
N ALA A 78 -2.16 -18.80 -0.98
CA ALA A 78 -2.27 -20.02 -0.18
C ALA A 78 -0.91 -20.37 0.47
N ASP A 79 0.15 -20.36 -0.34
CA ASP A 79 1.51 -20.66 0.10
C ASP A 79 2.03 -19.60 1.09
N TRP A 80 1.84 -18.31 0.78
CA TRP A 80 2.27 -17.20 1.62
C TRP A 80 1.51 -17.13 2.95
N PHE A 81 0.19 -17.37 2.93
CA PHE A 81 -0.63 -17.40 4.15
C PHE A 81 -0.38 -18.68 4.98
N GLY A 82 0.16 -19.72 4.36
CA GLY A 82 0.44 -21.01 4.98
C GLY A 82 -0.81 -21.86 5.22
N ARG A 83 -1.95 -21.50 4.61
CA ARG A 83 -3.22 -22.24 4.69
C ARG A 83 -3.99 -22.11 3.39
N ASP A 84 -4.64 -23.20 2.98
CA ASP A 84 -5.52 -23.23 1.82
C ASP A 84 -6.99 -23.00 2.26
N ASN A 85 -7.32 -21.75 2.61
CA ASN A 85 -8.69 -21.33 2.85
C ASN A 85 -9.17 -20.46 1.68
N PRO A 86 -10.06 -20.96 0.80
CA PRO A 86 -10.47 -20.25 -0.40
C PRO A 86 -11.07 -18.86 -0.16
N GLU A 87 -11.88 -18.69 0.89
CA GLU A 87 -12.52 -17.41 1.20
C GLU A 87 -11.47 -16.36 1.58
N VAL A 88 -10.53 -16.74 2.47
CA VAL A 88 -9.43 -15.86 2.88
C VAL A 88 -8.49 -15.57 1.70
N ILE A 89 -8.21 -16.56 0.85
CA ILE A 89 -7.34 -16.38 -0.32
C ILE A 89 -7.95 -15.39 -1.31
N GLU A 90 -9.25 -15.46 -1.57
CA GLU A 90 -9.92 -14.51 -2.46
C GLU A 90 -9.96 -13.09 -1.86
N GLU A 91 -10.14 -12.95 -0.54
CA GLU A 91 -9.96 -11.66 0.14
C GLU A 91 -8.52 -11.15 0.07
N LEU A 92 -7.54 -12.06 0.14
CA LEU A 92 -6.14 -11.69 0.01
C LEU A 92 -5.85 -11.19 -1.42
N LYS A 93 -6.32 -11.89 -2.43
CA LYS A 93 -6.14 -11.44 -3.81
C LYS A 93 -6.88 -10.12 -4.09
N GLY A 94 -8.13 -10.00 -3.63
CA GLY A 94 -8.95 -8.82 -3.91
C GLY A 94 -9.09 -8.53 -5.42
N PRO A 95 -9.34 -7.28 -5.82
CA PRO A 95 -9.50 -6.11 -4.97
C PRO A 95 -10.79 -6.16 -4.14
N ILE A 96 -10.71 -5.71 -2.88
CA ILE A 96 -11.83 -5.71 -1.92
C ILE A 96 -11.75 -4.47 -1.02
N LEU A 97 -12.88 -4.04 -0.44
CA LEU A 97 -12.85 -3.05 0.64
C LEU A 97 -12.20 -3.67 1.88
N ASN A 98 -11.24 -2.97 2.45
CA ASN A 98 -10.61 -3.42 3.69
C ASN A 98 -11.62 -3.31 4.85
N SER A 99 -12.03 -4.46 5.40
CA SER A 99 -13.06 -4.56 6.45
C SER A 99 -12.64 -3.90 7.78
N ALA A 100 -11.34 -3.80 8.03
CA ALA A 100 -10.78 -3.17 9.22
C ALA A 100 -10.63 -1.64 9.10
N SER A 101 -11.03 -1.03 7.98
CA SER A 101 -10.97 0.41 7.76
C SER A 101 -12.36 1.04 7.69
N SER A 102 -12.44 2.31 8.08
CA SER A 102 -13.62 3.13 7.82
C SER A 102 -13.87 3.24 6.31
N GLN A 103 -15.14 3.20 5.93
CA GLN A 103 -15.61 3.31 4.57
C GLN A 103 -16.72 4.36 4.54
N SER A 104 -16.74 5.22 3.52
CA SER A 104 -17.87 6.10 3.24
C SER A 104 -18.91 5.40 2.38
N GLU A 105 -20.03 6.06 2.15
CA GLU A 105 -21.06 5.65 1.18
C GLU A 105 -20.53 5.59 -0.27
N LEU A 106 -19.40 6.25 -0.57
CA LEU A 106 -18.77 6.21 -1.90
C LEU A 106 -17.92 4.96 -2.12
N ALA A 107 -17.61 4.18 -1.07
CA ALA A 107 -16.69 3.06 -1.16
C ALA A 107 -17.10 1.98 -2.18
N PRO A 108 -18.38 1.58 -2.30
CA PRO A 108 -18.80 0.57 -3.29
C PRO A 108 -18.56 1.02 -4.74
N VAL A 109 -18.93 2.27 -5.09
CA VAL A 109 -18.72 2.79 -6.45
C VAL A 109 -17.23 2.95 -6.74
N LEU A 110 -16.42 3.42 -5.79
CA LEU A 110 -14.97 3.54 -5.95
C LEU A 110 -14.30 2.18 -6.12
N LEU A 111 -14.72 1.14 -5.40
CA LEU A 111 -14.24 -0.22 -5.62
C LEU A 111 -14.52 -0.69 -7.05
N ASN A 112 -15.73 -0.44 -7.55
CA ASN A 112 -16.12 -0.81 -8.91
C ASN A 112 -15.28 -0.05 -9.95
N MET A 113 -15.01 1.23 -9.73
CA MET A 113 -14.13 2.01 -10.61
C MET A 113 -12.69 1.46 -10.62
N VAL A 114 -12.16 1.10 -9.45
CA VAL A 114 -10.82 0.50 -9.34
C VAL A 114 -10.76 -0.84 -10.07
N LYS A 115 -11.77 -1.71 -9.86
CA LYS A 115 -11.91 -3.02 -10.54
C LYS A 115 -12.05 -2.89 -12.06
N GLY A 116 -12.93 -2.00 -12.50
CA GLY A 116 -13.38 -1.88 -13.88
C GLY A 116 -12.40 -1.15 -14.78
N PHE A 117 -11.64 -0.18 -14.24
CA PHE A 117 -10.82 0.72 -15.05
C PHE A 117 -9.37 0.76 -14.57
N VAL A 118 -9.14 1.02 -13.28
CA VAL A 118 -7.79 1.27 -12.77
C VAL A 118 -6.89 0.04 -12.89
N LEU A 119 -7.36 -1.11 -12.40
CA LEU A 119 -6.58 -2.36 -12.41
C LEU A 119 -6.62 -3.09 -13.77
N LYS A 120 -7.34 -2.55 -14.75
CA LYS A 120 -7.26 -3.00 -16.15
C LYS A 120 -6.10 -2.36 -16.92
N ASP A 121 -5.55 -1.26 -16.39
CA ASP A 121 -4.34 -0.64 -16.92
C ASP A 121 -3.11 -1.42 -16.47
N ILE A 122 -2.59 -2.26 -17.37
CA ILE A 122 -1.41 -3.10 -17.09
C ILE A 122 -0.19 -2.24 -16.71
N SER A 123 -0.03 -1.07 -17.33
CA SER A 123 1.08 -0.17 -17.01
C SER A 123 0.99 0.36 -15.58
N TYR A 124 -0.24 0.59 -15.09
CA TYR A 124 -0.45 0.98 -13.71
C TYR A 124 -0.18 -0.17 -12.73
N VAL A 125 -0.61 -1.39 -13.06
CA VAL A 125 -0.31 -2.58 -12.23
C VAL A 125 1.20 -2.83 -12.12
N GLU A 126 1.94 -2.72 -13.22
CA GLU A 126 3.41 -2.84 -13.18
C GLU A 126 4.07 -1.71 -12.39
N ARG A 127 3.49 -0.49 -12.42
CA ARG A 127 3.95 0.61 -11.58
C ARG A 127 3.76 0.32 -10.08
N ILE A 128 2.62 -0.23 -9.68
CA ILE A 128 2.37 -0.66 -8.29
C ILE A 128 3.41 -1.68 -7.85
N LYS A 129 3.69 -2.70 -8.67
CA LYS A 129 4.71 -3.71 -8.38
C LYS A 129 6.10 -3.10 -8.21
N ARG A 130 6.44 -2.11 -9.04
CA ARG A 130 7.70 -1.37 -8.94
C ARG A 130 7.79 -0.58 -7.63
N HIS A 131 6.75 0.19 -7.28
CA HIS A 131 6.69 0.93 -6.02
C HIS A 131 6.82 0.00 -4.82
N TYR A 132 6.11 -1.12 -4.83
CA TYR A 132 6.23 -2.16 -3.81
C TYR A 132 7.67 -2.66 -3.67
N ARG A 133 8.35 -2.99 -4.77
CA ARG A 133 9.74 -3.45 -4.72
C ARG A 133 10.66 -2.40 -4.12
N MET A 134 10.55 -1.15 -4.58
CA MET A 134 11.31 -0.03 -4.04
C MET A 134 11.10 0.12 -2.53
N PHE A 135 9.85 0.00 -2.09
CA PHE A 135 9.48 0.07 -0.68
C PHE A 135 10.10 -1.07 0.13
N LYS A 136 9.97 -2.33 -0.31
CA LYS A 136 10.55 -3.48 0.39
C LYS A 136 12.08 -3.40 0.46
N ASP A 137 12.73 -3.00 -0.62
CA ASP A 137 14.20 -2.87 -0.66
C ASP A 137 14.70 -1.83 0.36
N LEU A 138 13.94 -0.72 0.55
CA LEU A 138 14.23 0.28 1.56
C LEU A 138 14.03 -0.26 2.98
N ILE A 139 12.92 -0.95 3.26
CA ILE A 139 12.65 -1.55 4.58
C ILE A 139 13.75 -2.53 4.98
N GLU A 140 14.19 -3.39 4.05
CA GLU A 140 15.29 -4.32 4.29
C GLU A 140 16.63 -3.59 4.54
N LYS A 141 16.89 -2.51 3.81
CA LYS A 141 18.08 -1.69 4.01
C LYS A 141 18.07 -1.01 5.39
N GLU A 142 16.98 -0.35 5.75
CA GLU A 142 16.83 0.30 7.06
C GLU A 142 17.00 -0.71 8.21
N ASN A 143 16.49 -1.93 8.04
CA ASN A 143 16.69 -3.00 9.01
C ASN A 143 18.17 -3.42 9.13
N ARG A 144 18.88 -3.62 8.02
CA ARG A 144 20.32 -3.94 8.04
C ARG A 144 21.15 -2.83 8.68
N ASP A 145 20.88 -1.57 8.34
CA ASP A 145 21.63 -0.43 8.86
C ASP A 145 21.47 -0.29 10.38
N LYS A 146 20.26 -0.55 10.91
CA LYS A 146 20.01 -0.60 12.37
C LYS A 146 20.80 -1.69 13.09
N HIS A 147 20.96 -2.86 12.47
CA HIS A 147 21.69 -3.98 13.07
C HIS A 147 23.21 -3.88 12.89
N ASN A 148 23.68 -3.19 11.84
CA ASN A 148 25.09 -2.92 11.62
C ASN A 148 25.61 -1.73 12.45
N TYR A 149 24.71 -0.87 12.94
CA TYR A 149 25.05 0.20 13.87
C TYR A 149 25.30 -0.37 15.28
N SER A 150 26.55 -0.71 15.58
CA SER A 150 27.02 -0.82 16.96
C SER A 150 27.47 0.57 17.42
N PRO A 151 26.82 1.20 18.42
CA PRO A 151 27.38 2.40 19.01
C PRO A 151 28.71 2.01 19.66
N THR A 152 29.82 2.49 19.11
CA THR A 152 31.09 2.47 19.85
C THR A 152 30.85 3.20 21.16
N GLN A 153 30.96 2.49 22.27
CA GLN A 153 31.03 3.10 23.60
C GLN A 153 32.09 4.21 23.55
N PRO A 154 31.82 5.43 24.04
CA PRO A 154 32.88 6.41 24.19
C PRO A 154 33.91 5.81 25.13
N ASP A 155 35.15 5.72 24.66
CA ASP A 155 36.31 5.30 25.45
C ASP A 155 36.30 6.03 26.80
N ASP A 156 36.40 5.26 27.89
CA ASP A 156 36.65 5.74 29.24
C ASP A 156 37.99 6.50 29.28
N ILE A 157 37.93 7.78 28.88
CA ILE A 157 38.94 8.77 29.21
C ILE A 157 38.77 9.08 30.70
N ASN A 158 39.84 8.84 31.45
CA ASN A 158 40.11 9.15 32.86
C ASN A 158 39.70 8.12 33.92
N LYS A 159 40.73 7.46 34.48
CA LYS A 159 41.27 7.85 35.80
C LYS A 159 42.61 7.17 36.09
N SER A 160 43.68 7.91 35.84
CA SER A 160 44.94 7.76 36.55
C SER A 160 45.09 8.96 37.48
N HIS A 161 44.86 8.76 38.78
CA HIS A 161 45.46 9.51 39.90
C HIS A 161 45.21 8.75 41.21
#